data_AF-A0A9X8RIY6-F1
#
_entry.id   AF-A0A9X8RIY6-F1
#
_cell.length_a   1.000
_cell.length_b   1.000
_cell.length_c   1.000
_cell.angle_alpha   90.00
_cell.angle_beta   90.00
_cell.angle_gamma   90.00
#
_symmetry.space_group_name_H-M   'P 1'
#
loop_
_entity.id
_entity.type
_entity.pdbx_description
1 polymer ?
#
loop_
_entity_poly.entity_id
_entity_poly.type
_entity_poly.pdbx_seq_one_letter_code
_entity_poly.pdbx_strand_id
1 'polypeptide(L)'
;MSLEEAKELEKNYKLPMPTYCLNEKNYCAKEFGALMLISKGSMRIMHIEKNRYLYQNKFKMEELAKQIGVARTTLERNIKKLNSLDCKVLEIENSRNGIIYRLNYGTSTGYNDNVHKFVTIHHDMLQELISAFNTNAIKVYCLLCYMTTENSFKCMTEKFICEKIGLCGDSKNNRSKIRKIITVFEVSKYIEVKKENKFEWDEEKNKKVPRIQKLYRLCSFSEWKNARKK
;
A
#
# COMPACT_ATOMS: atom_id res chain seq x y z
N MET A 1 17.62 23.61 -11.50
CA MET A 1 17.55 22.69 -10.35
C MET A 1 18.94 22.62 -9.76
N SER A 2 19.10 23.07 -8.52
CA SER A 2 20.39 23.05 -7.82
C SER A 2 20.74 21.63 -7.35
N LEU A 3 22.00 21.43 -6.98
CA LEU A 3 22.47 20.16 -6.43
C LEU A 3 21.81 19.84 -5.07
N GLU A 4 21.52 20.86 -4.26
CA GLU A 4 20.72 20.71 -3.04
C GLU A 4 19.26 20.31 -3.34
N GLU A 5 18.60 20.96 -4.30
CA GLU A 5 17.22 20.64 -4.69
C GLU A 5 17.10 19.20 -5.20
N ALA A 6 18.07 18.74 -5.99
CA ALA A 6 18.12 17.35 -6.47
C ALA A 6 18.29 16.35 -5.31
N LYS A 7 19.15 16.67 -4.33
CA LYS A 7 19.37 15.84 -3.14
C LYS A 7 18.18 15.83 -2.19
N GLU A 8 17.41 16.92 -2.09
CA GLU A 8 16.16 16.96 -1.31
C GLU A 8 15.01 16.20 -1.99
N LEU A 9 14.89 16.32 -3.31
CA LEU A 9 13.96 15.53 -4.12
C LEU A 9 14.25 14.03 -3.99
N GLU A 10 15.53 13.65 -3.94
CA GLU A 10 15.97 12.27 -3.74
C GLU A 10 15.64 11.77 -2.31
N LYS A 11 15.84 12.61 -1.28
CA LYS A 11 15.48 12.28 0.12
C LYS A 11 13.98 12.12 0.37
N ASN A 12 13.14 12.81 -0.38
CA ASN A 12 11.68 12.83 -0.19
C ASN A 12 10.93 12.13 -1.34
N TYR A 13 11.60 11.27 -2.09
CA TYR A 13 10.98 10.56 -3.19
C TYR A 13 9.85 9.64 -2.71
N LYS A 14 8.62 9.93 -3.14
CA LYS A 14 7.42 9.14 -2.81
C LYS A 14 6.84 8.50 -4.06
N LEU A 15 6.30 7.30 -3.88
CA LEU A 15 5.66 6.54 -4.94
C LEU A 15 4.18 6.33 -4.63
N PRO A 16 3.30 6.44 -5.66
CA PRO A 16 1.88 6.25 -5.47
C PRO A 16 1.52 4.78 -5.40
N MET A 17 0.58 4.42 -4.52
CA MET A 17 -0.04 3.10 -4.44
C MET A 17 -1.57 3.26 -4.51
N PRO A 18 -2.26 2.53 -5.41
CA PRO A 18 -3.71 2.64 -5.56
C PRO A 18 -4.43 2.10 -4.33
N THR A 19 -5.52 2.77 -3.95
CA THR A 19 -6.40 2.35 -2.86
C THR A 19 -7.77 1.87 -3.33
N TYR A 20 -8.14 2.15 -4.58
CA TYR A 20 -9.43 1.74 -5.16
C TYR A 20 -9.56 0.22 -5.37
N CYS A 21 -8.46 -0.53 -5.36
CA CYS A 21 -8.39 -1.96 -5.62
C CYS A 21 -8.05 -2.79 -4.37
N LEU A 22 -8.05 -2.19 -3.17
CA LEU A 22 -7.63 -2.90 -1.96
C LEU A 22 -8.52 -4.09 -1.63
N ASN A 23 -9.82 -3.97 -1.90
CA ASN A 23 -10.82 -5.02 -1.71
C ASN A 23 -10.72 -6.16 -2.74
N GLU A 24 -9.98 -5.98 -3.83
CA GLU A 24 -9.83 -7.01 -4.86
C GLU A 24 -8.99 -8.17 -4.36
N LYS A 25 -9.57 -9.37 -4.23
CA LYS A 25 -8.88 -10.57 -3.71
C LYS A 25 -7.60 -10.89 -4.49
N ASN A 26 -7.62 -10.68 -5.81
CA ASN A 26 -6.50 -10.94 -6.71
C ASN A 26 -5.53 -9.77 -6.86
N TYR A 27 -5.73 -8.65 -6.14
CA TYR A 27 -4.78 -7.55 -6.12
C TYR A 27 -3.52 -7.91 -5.36
N CYS A 28 -2.50 -8.31 -6.12
CA CYS A 28 -1.14 -8.63 -5.68
C CYS A 28 -0.34 -7.35 -5.37
N ALA A 29 -0.67 -6.69 -4.26
CA ALA A 29 -0.09 -5.39 -3.87
C ALA A 29 1.44 -5.41 -3.72
N LYS A 30 2.04 -6.55 -3.32
CA LYS A 30 3.50 -6.70 -3.22
C LYS A 30 4.17 -6.58 -4.59
N GLU A 31 3.70 -7.35 -5.56
CA GLU A 31 4.22 -7.34 -6.93
C GLU A 31 3.92 -6.01 -7.62
N PHE A 32 2.74 -5.43 -7.41
CA PHE A 32 2.42 -4.11 -7.93
C PHE A 32 3.39 -3.04 -7.38
N GLY A 33 3.62 -3.04 -6.06
CA GLY A 33 4.60 -2.15 -5.43
C GLY A 33 6.02 -2.36 -5.96
N ALA A 34 6.41 -3.61 -6.26
CA ALA A 34 7.72 -3.91 -6.81
C ALA A 34 7.90 -3.30 -8.21
N LEU A 35 6.88 -3.44 -9.08
CA LEU A 35 6.86 -2.77 -10.38
C LEU A 35 6.86 -1.24 -10.22
N MET A 36 6.16 -0.72 -9.20
CA MET A 36 6.10 0.71 -8.89
C MET A 36 7.48 1.30 -8.57
N LEU A 37 8.31 0.61 -7.78
CA LEU A 37 9.67 1.03 -7.44
C LEU A 37 10.57 1.24 -8.67
N ILE A 38 10.45 0.36 -9.66
CA ILE A 38 11.31 0.38 -10.86
C ILE A 38 10.68 1.14 -12.04
N SER A 39 9.41 1.53 -11.91
CA SER A 39 8.69 2.28 -12.94
C SER A 39 9.16 3.74 -13.00
N LYS A 40 9.03 4.36 -14.18
CA LYS A 40 9.28 5.79 -14.36
C LYS A 40 7.96 6.57 -14.41
N GLY A 41 7.95 7.76 -13.81
CA GLY A 41 6.85 8.70 -13.99
C GLY A 41 6.78 9.15 -15.45
N SER A 42 5.60 9.55 -15.93
CA SER A 42 5.50 10.10 -17.28
C SER A 42 6.29 11.41 -17.36
N MET A 43 7.08 11.58 -18.43
CA MET A 43 7.83 12.82 -18.71
C MET A 43 6.93 13.91 -19.34
N ARG A 44 5.62 13.66 -19.51
CA ARG A 44 4.73 14.62 -20.15
C ARG A 44 4.32 15.69 -19.15
N ILE A 45 4.91 16.85 -19.36
CA ILE A 45 4.42 18.20 -19.05
C ILE A 45 2.88 18.18 -19.12
N MET A 46 2.24 18.51 -17.99
CA MET A 46 0.82 18.34 -17.65
C MET A 46 0.49 17.03 -16.91
N HIS A 47 0.33 17.16 -15.59
CA HIS A 47 -0.01 16.16 -14.56
C HIS A 47 -1.35 15.41 -14.76
N ILE A 48 -1.74 15.11 -15.99
CA ILE A 48 -3.05 14.55 -16.37
C ILE A 48 -3.00 13.01 -16.32
N GLU A 49 -1.87 12.38 -16.66
CA GLU A 49 -1.73 10.93 -16.66
C GLU A 49 -1.32 10.40 -15.28
N LYS A 50 -2.26 9.77 -14.55
CA LYS A 50 -2.03 9.08 -13.27
C LYS A 50 -1.44 7.68 -13.47
N ASN A 51 -0.45 7.59 -14.35
CA ASN A 51 0.16 6.34 -14.77
C ASN A 51 1.68 6.42 -14.62
N ARG A 52 2.29 5.25 -14.39
CA ARG A 52 3.74 5.07 -14.54
C ARG A 52 4.02 3.97 -15.52
N TYR A 53 5.16 4.07 -16.18
CA TYR A 53 5.51 3.16 -17.26
C TYR A 53 6.77 2.39 -16.90
N LEU A 54 6.78 1.12 -17.27
CA LEU A 54 7.93 0.24 -17.17
C LEU A 54 8.06 -0.53 -18.49
N TYR A 55 9.22 -0.42 -19.11
CA TYR A 55 9.50 -1.10 -20.38
C TYR A 55 10.23 -2.41 -20.09
N GLN A 56 9.76 -3.53 -20.64
CA GLN A 56 10.32 -4.85 -20.32
C GLN A 56 11.82 -4.94 -20.64
N ASN A 57 12.29 -4.26 -21.68
CA ASN A 57 13.71 -4.22 -22.04
C ASN A 57 14.59 -3.41 -21.05
N LYS A 58 14.00 -2.79 -20.02
CA LYS A 58 14.72 -2.01 -18.99
C LYS A 58 14.84 -2.72 -17.64
N PHE A 59 14.31 -3.94 -17.50
CA PHE A 59 14.45 -4.73 -16.27
C PHE A 59 14.41 -6.23 -16.57
N LYS A 60 14.87 -7.05 -15.63
CA LYS A 60 14.77 -8.52 -15.73
C LYS A 60 13.82 -9.07 -14.68
N MET A 61 12.95 -9.99 -15.09
CA MET A 61 11.98 -10.62 -14.20
C MET A 61 12.66 -11.45 -13.10
N GLU A 62 13.80 -12.07 -13.41
CA GLU A 62 14.60 -12.85 -12.47
C GLU A 62 15.15 -11.99 -11.35
N GLU A 63 15.66 -10.81 -11.67
CA GLU A 63 16.22 -9.86 -10.71
C GLU A 63 15.12 -9.32 -9.80
N LEU A 64 13.97 -8.94 -10.38
CA LEU A 64 12.80 -8.49 -9.62
C LEU A 64 12.25 -9.59 -8.69
N ALA A 65 12.16 -10.83 -9.18
CA ALA A 65 11.68 -11.97 -8.40
C ALA A 65 12.59 -12.25 -7.19
N LYS A 66 13.92 -12.20 -7.39
CA LYS A 66 14.91 -12.32 -6.32
C LYS A 66 14.76 -11.19 -5.29
N GLN A 67 14.63 -9.94 -5.75
CA GLN A 67 14.50 -8.78 -4.88
C GLN A 67 13.29 -8.88 -3.94
N ILE A 68 12.17 -9.41 -4.41
CA ILE A 68 10.95 -9.54 -3.59
C ILE A 68 10.79 -10.90 -2.91
N GLY A 69 11.75 -11.82 -3.09
CA GLY A 69 11.80 -13.12 -2.45
C GLY A 69 10.73 -14.11 -2.94
N VAL A 70 10.42 -14.11 -4.24
CA VAL A 70 9.46 -15.06 -4.83
C VAL A 70 10.05 -15.80 -6.03
N ALA A 71 9.51 -16.97 -6.35
CA ALA A 71 9.85 -17.65 -7.59
C ALA A 71 9.41 -16.82 -8.79
N ARG A 72 10.23 -16.78 -9.85
CA ARG A 72 9.92 -16.08 -11.12
C ARG A 72 8.53 -16.45 -11.66
N THR A 73 8.20 -17.74 -11.66
CA THR A 73 6.89 -18.23 -12.13
C THR A 73 5.72 -17.70 -11.30
N THR A 74 5.93 -17.48 -9.99
CA THR A 74 4.95 -16.85 -9.12
C THR A 74 4.78 -15.37 -9.43
N LEU A 75 5.89 -14.65 -9.67
CA LEU A 75 5.86 -13.25 -10.09
C LEU A 75 5.07 -13.09 -11.39
N GLU A 76 5.40 -13.87 -12.43
CA GLU A 76 4.72 -13.81 -13.73
C GLU A 76 3.21 -14.11 -13.60
N ARG A 77 2.85 -15.12 -12.80
CA ARG A 77 1.44 -15.45 -12.51
C ARG A 77 0.73 -14.30 -11.80
N ASN A 78 1.37 -13.65 -10.83
CA ASN A 78 0.78 -12.54 -10.08
C ASN A 78 0.67 -11.27 -10.94
N ILE A 79 1.61 -11.02 -11.84
CA ILE A 79 1.53 -9.97 -12.86
C ILE A 79 0.33 -10.20 -13.79
N LYS A 80 0.12 -11.44 -14.26
CA LYS A 80 -1.07 -11.78 -15.07
C LYS A 80 -2.37 -11.52 -14.31
N LYS A 81 -2.42 -11.85 -13.01
CA LYS A 81 -3.58 -11.53 -12.15
C LYS A 81 -3.82 -10.03 -12.05
N LEU A 82 -2.77 -9.22 -11.90
CA LEU A 82 -2.89 -7.76 -11.84
C LEU A 82 -3.44 -7.21 -13.16
N ASN A 83 -2.98 -7.72 -14.30
CA ASN A 83 -3.44 -7.31 -15.62
C ASN A 83 -4.90 -7.72 -15.91
N SER A 84 -5.38 -8.79 -15.29
CA SER A 84 -6.76 -9.27 -15.47
C SER A 84 -7.77 -8.66 -14.48
N LEU A 85 -7.38 -7.68 -13.66
CA LEU A 85 -8.32 -7.03 -12.73
C LEU A 85 -9.19 -6.03 -13.48
N ASP A 86 -10.50 -6.05 -13.19
CA ASP A 86 -11.47 -5.12 -13.79
C ASP A 86 -11.15 -3.65 -13.48
N CYS A 87 -10.50 -3.40 -12.35
CA CYS A 87 -10.05 -2.08 -11.94
C CYS A 87 -8.80 -1.57 -12.69
N LYS A 88 -8.23 -2.39 -13.60
CA LYS A 88 -7.14 -2.03 -14.53
C LYS A 88 -5.94 -1.35 -13.85
N VAL A 89 -5.52 -1.84 -12.69
CA VAL A 89 -4.32 -1.32 -12.00
C VAL A 89 -3.05 -1.52 -12.83
N LEU A 90 -3.01 -2.57 -13.65
CA LEU A 90 -1.91 -2.86 -14.54
C LEU A 90 -2.48 -3.14 -15.93
N GLU A 91 -1.89 -2.53 -16.94
CA GLU A 91 -2.15 -2.83 -18.35
C GLU A 91 -0.83 -3.19 -19.02
N ILE A 92 -0.82 -4.29 -19.77
CA ILE A 92 0.35 -4.77 -20.49
C ILE A 92 0.07 -4.63 -21.99
N GLU A 93 0.87 -3.82 -22.66
CA GLU A 93 0.72 -3.50 -24.08
C GLU A 93 1.96 -3.91 -24.88
N ASN A 94 1.74 -4.43 -26.09
CA ASN A 94 2.82 -4.65 -27.04
C ASN A 94 3.04 -3.38 -27.85
N SER A 95 4.25 -2.84 -27.80
CA SER A 95 4.68 -1.71 -28.63
C SER A 95 5.74 -2.15 -29.64
N ARG A 96 6.05 -1.29 -30.62
CA ARG A 96 7.18 -1.52 -31.54
C ARG A 96 8.52 -1.72 -30.82
N ASN A 97 8.66 -1.18 -29.60
CA ASN A 97 9.87 -1.26 -28.78
C ASN A 97 9.81 -2.37 -27.72
N GLY A 98 8.84 -3.29 -27.84
CA GLY A 98 8.61 -4.39 -26.90
C GLY A 98 7.44 -4.14 -25.95
N ILE A 99 7.37 -4.96 -24.91
CA ILE A 99 6.29 -4.96 -23.93
C ILE A 99 6.42 -3.76 -22.98
N ILE A 100 5.31 -3.06 -22.79
CA ILE A 100 5.16 -1.93 -21.88
C ILE A 100 4.16 -2.31 -20.78
N TYR A 101 4.57 -2.12 -19.54
CA TYR A 101 3.71 -2.20 -18.36
C TYR A 101 3.28 -0.79 -17.99
N ARG A 102 1.98 -0.53 -18.05
CA ARG A 102 1.35 0.71 -17.61
C ARG A 102 0.70 0.48 -16.24
N LEU A 103 1.27 1.13 -15.23
CA LEU A 103 0.81 1.06 -13.84
C LEU A 103 -0.14 2.22 -13.58
N ASN A 104 -1.42 1.93 -13.48
CA ASN A 104 -2.45 2.91 -13.14
C ASN A 104 -2.56 2.97 -11.61
N TYR A 105 -2.35 4.15 -11.03
CA TYR A 105 -2.42 4.33 -9.58
C TYR A 105 -3.60 5.21 -9.15
N GLY A 106 -4.23 5.96 -10.05
CA GLY A 106 -5.41 6.76 -9.74
C GLY A 106 -6.49 6.65 -10.81
N THR A 107 -7.72 6.98 -10.44
CA THR A 107 -8.86 7.00 -11.37
C THR A 107 -8.99 8.38 -12.02
N SER A 108 -9.25 8.40 -13.34
CA SER A 108 -9.75 9.58 -14.06
C SER A 108 -11.25 9.42 -14.24
N THR A 109 -12.04 10.27 -13.59
CA THR A 109 -13.45 10.45 -13.92
C THR A 109 -13.50 11.62 -14.87
N GLY A 110 -14.08 11.46 -16.07
CA GLY A 110 -14.02 12.42 -17.19
C GLY A 110 -14.66 13.81 -16.97
N TYR A 111 -14.84 14.24 -15.73
CA TYR A 111 -15.24 15.58 -15.31
C TYR A 111 -14.30 16.04 -14.19
N ASN A 112 -14.05 17.35 -14.11
CA ASN A 112 -13.10 18.12 -13.29
C ASN A 112 -12.94 17.81 -11.77
N ASP A 113 -13.26 16.61 -11.28
CA ASP A 113 -13.03 16.18 -9.90
C ASP A 113 -12.02 15.02 -9.83
N ASN A 114 -10.84 15.32 -9.31
CA ASN A 114 -9.84 14.31 -8.97
C ASN A 114 -10.26 13.51 -7.74
N VAL A 115 -10.94 12.37 -7.91
CA VAL A 115 -11.00 11.38 -6.83
C VAL A 115 -9.63 10.68 -6.75
N HIS A 116 -8.75 11.19 -5.88
CA HIS A 116 -7.47 10.58 -5.56
C HIS A 116 -7.69 9.31 -4.73
N LYS A 117 -7.99 8.18 -5.37
CA LYS A 117 -8.00 6.86 -4.73
C LYS A 117 -6.60 6.24 -4.68
N PHE A 118 -5.62 7.00 -4.20
CA PHE A 118 -4.25 6.53 -3.99
C PHE A 118 -3.60 7.19 -2.78
N VAL A 119 -2.56 6.54 -2.28
CA VAL A 119 -1.68 7.07 -1.22
C VAL A 119 -0.27 7.21 -1.78
N THR A 120 0.55 8.05 -1.17
CA THR A 120 1.98 8.13 -1.52
C THR A 120 2.82 7.64 -0.35
N ILE A 121 3.82 6.81 -0.64
CA ILE A 121 4.70 6.18 0.36
C ILE A 121 6.13 6.52 -0.02
N HIS A 122 6.97 6.88 0.96
CA HIS A 122 8.40 7.09 0.72
C HIS A 122 9.04 5.85 0.08
N HIS A 123 9.92 6.06 -0.90
CA HIS A 123 10.54 5.00 -1.67
C HIS A 123 11.18 3.93 -0.78
N ASP A 124 12.02 4.33 0.18
CA ASP A 124 12.71 3.41 1.09
C ASP A 124 11.72 2.61 1.95
N MET A 125 10.66 3.27 2.43
CA MET A 125 9.60 2.60 3.19
C MET A 125 8.87 1.56 2.34
N LEU A 126 8.57 1.90 1.09
CA LEU A 126 7.89 1.00 0.15
C LEU A 126 8.79 -0.19 -0.19
N GLN A 127 10.08 0.04 -0.42
CA GLN A 127 11.07 -1.01 -0.68
C GLN A 127 11.17 -2.01 0.47
N GLU A 128 11.20 -1.53 1.70
CA GLU A 128 11.18 -2.40 2.87
C GLU A 128 9.84 -3.12 3.04
N LEU A 129 8.71 -2.43 2.82
CA LEU A 129 7.39 -3.05 2.85
C LEU A 129 7.28 -4.24 1.90
N ILE A 130 7.78 -4.08 0.68
CA ILE A 130 7.73 -5.12 -0.36
C ILE A 130 8.65 -6.29 -0.01
N SER A 131 9.84 -6.02 0.51
CA SER A 131 10.80 -7.08 0.86
C SER A 131 10.37 -7.88 2.09
N ALA A 132 9.89 -7.20 3.15
CA ALA A 132 9.61 -7.85 4.43
C ALA A 132 8.17 -8.37 4.57
N PHE A 133 7.21 -7.85 3.82
CA PHE A 133 5.79 -8.14 4.05
C PHE A 133 5.11 -8.83 2.86
N ASN A 134 3.93 -9.41 3.15
CA ASN A 134 3.06 -10.01 2.14
C ASN A 134 2.01 -9.01 1.62
N THR A 135 1.31 -9.40 0.55
CA THR A 135 0.26 -8.58 -0.08
C THR A 135 -0.78 -8.04 0.89
N ASN A 136 -1.27 -8.85 1.84
CA ASN A 136 -2.30 -8.38 2.77
C ASN A 136 -1.75 -7.31 3.72
N ALA A 137 -0.52 -7.48 4.21
CA ALA A 137 0.11 -6.46 5.04
C ALA A 137 0.29 -5.14 4.27
N ILE A 138 0.76 -5.19 3.02
CA ILE A 138 0.91 -3.99 2.18
C ILE A 138 -0.47 -3.33 1.94
N LYS A 139 -1.51 -4.11 1.67
CA LYS A 139 -2.89 -3.59 1.55
C LYS A 139 -3.36 -2.91 2.85
N VAL A 140 -3.08 -3.50 4.01
CA VAL A 140 -3.39 -2.89 5.32
C VAL A 140 -2.67 -1.56 5.46
N TYR A 141 -1.37 -1.49 5.13
CA TYR A 141 -0.63 -0.24 5.22
C TYR A 141 -1.20 0.83 4.30
N CYS A 142 -1.48 0.50 3.03
CA CYS A 142 -2.14 1.43 2.10
C CYS A 142 -3.51 1.92 2.61
N LEU A 143 -4.31 1.03 3.21
CA LEU A 143 -5.58 1.40 3.85
C LEU A 143 -5.35 2.37 5.02
N LEU A 144 -4.39 2.09 5.89
CA LEU A 144 -4.06 2.98 7.01
C LEU A 144 -3.59 4.35 6.52
N CYS A 145 -2.76 4.40 5.47
CA CYS A 145 -2.35 5.65 4.83
C CYS A 145 -3.52 6.45 4.26
N TYR A 146 -4.55 5.76 3.76
CA TYR A 146 -5.74 6.41 3.22
C TYR A 146 -6.67 6.91 4.31
N MET A 147 -6.78 6.16 5.41
CA MET A 147 -7.73 6.45 6.47
C MET A 147 -7.16 7.43 7.51
N THR A 148 -5.83 7.49 7.70
CA THR A 148 -5.18 8.18 8.82
C THR A 148 -4.10 9.15 8.36
N THR A 149 -3.59 9.96 9.29
CA THR A 149 -2.48 10.88 9.04
C THR A 149 -1.42 10.72 10.14
N GLU A 150 -0.32 11.45 10.03
CA GLU A 150 0.73 11.49 11.05
C GLU A 150 0.29 12.22 12.33
N ASN A 151 -0.73 13.08 12.22
CA ASN A 151 -1.12 14.03 13.28
C ASN A 151 -2.39 13.61 14.03
N SER A 152 -3.19 12.69 13.49
CA SER A 152 -4.46 12.30 14.11
C SER A 152 -4.62 10.79 14.21
N PHE A 153 -5.05 10.37 15.40
CA PHE A 153 -5.43 9.00 15.69
C PHE A 153 -6.85 8.74 15.20
N LYS A 154 -7.05 7.65 14.45
CA LYS A 154 -8.40 7.20 14.06
C LYS A 154 -8.70 5.81 14.55
N CYS A 155 -9.93 5.62 15.02
CA CYS A 155 -10.42 4.33 15.48
C CYS A 155 -10.79 3.43 14.29
N MET A 156 -10.28 2.20 14.29
CA MET A 156 -10.63 1.17 13.31
C MET A 156 -10.64 -0.22 13.95
N THR A 157 -11.64 -1.03 13.62
CA THR A 157 -11.71 -2.42 14.10
C THR A 157 -10.96 -3.35 13.15
N GLU A 158 -10.45 -4.49 13.64
CA GLU A 158 -9.85 -5.48 12.74
C GLU A 158 -10.88 -6.05 11.74
N LYS A 159 -12.17 -6.07 12.10
CA LYS A 159 -13.27 -6.44 11.20
C LYS A 159 -13.35 -5.48 10.00
N PHE A 160 -13.38 -4.18 10.28
CA PHE A 160 -13.40 -3.14 9.24
C PHE A 160 -12.18 -3.23 8.32
N ILE A 161 -10.98 -3.42 8.89
CA ILE A 161 -9.74 -3.55 8.10
C ILE A 161 -9.81 -4.77 7.18
N CYS A 162 -10.24 -5.93 7.70
CA CYS A 162 -10.44 -7.15 6.89
C CYS A 162 -11.34 -6.86 5.67
N GLU A 163 -12.52 -6.29 5.90
CA GLU A 163 -13.51 -6.03 4.84
C GLU A 163 -12.97 -5.09 3.77
N LYS A 164 -12.26 -4.03 4.19
CA LYS A 164 -11.68 -3.05 3.26
C LYS A 164 -10.54 -3.58 2.40
N ILE A 165 -9.87 -4.66 2.83
CA ILE A 165 -8.82 -5.33 2.03
C ILE A 165 -9.32 -6.60 1.32
N GLY A 166 -10.62 -6.87 1.35
CA GLY A 166 -11.24 -8.00 0.63
C GLY A 166 -11.23 -9.32 1.38
N LEU A 167 -11.09 -9.29 2.72
CA LEU A 167 -11.18 -10.47 3.58
C LEU A 167 -12.51 -10.48 4.34
N CYS A 168 -13.01 -11.68 4.66
CA CYS A 168 -14.17 -11.85 5.54
C CYS A 168 -13.83 -11.32 6.95
N GLY A 169 -14.53 -10.28 7.39
CA GLY A 169 -14.35 -9.62 8.68
C GLY A 169 -14.84 -10.43 9.89
N ASP A 170 -15.81 -11.32 9.70
CA ASP A 170 -16.32 -12.17 10.78
C ASP A 170 -15.37 -13.33 11.12
N SER A 171 -14.54 -13.74 10.16
CA SER A 171 -13.53 -14.78 10.36
C SER A 171 -12.52 -14.41 11.45
N LYS A 172 -12.53 -15.18 12.55
CA LYS A 172 -11.56 -15.04 13.66
C LYS A 172 -10.11 -15.20 13.18
N ASN A 173 -9.87 -16.08 12.22
CA ASN A 173 -8.54 -16.29 11.65
C ASN A 173 -8.05 -15.03 10.90
N ASN A 174 -8.90 -14.42 10.07
CA ASN A 174 -8.53 -13.19 9.35
C ASN A 174 -8.27 -12.05 10.33
N ARG A 175 -9.16 -11.83 11.31
CA ARG A 175 -8.94 -10.82 12.35
C ARG A 175 -7.64 -11.04 13.14
N SER A 176 -7.30 -12.29 13.45
CA SER A 176 -6.03 -12.66 14.08
C SER A 176 -4.82 -12.32 13.21
N LYS A 177 -4.88 -12.60 11.90
CA LYS A 177 -3.84 -12.22 10.94
C LYS A 177 -3.66 -10.70 10.86
N ILE A 178 -4.75 -9.93 10.79
CA ILE A 178 -4.70 -8.46 10.80
C ILE A 178 -4.05 -7.96 12.09
N ARG A 179 -4.41 -8.53 13.24
CA ARG A 179 -3.79 -8.16 14.52
C ARG A 179 -2.29 -8.36 14.52
N LYS A 180 -1.80 -9.49 13.99
CA LYS A 180 -0.36 -9.76 13.86
C LYS A 180 0.32 -8.74 12.94
N ILE A 181 -0.29 -8.41 11.79
CA ILE A 181 0.22 -7.39 10.87
C ILE A 181 0.35 -6.04 11.58
N ILE A 182 -0.68 -5.61 12.29
CA ILE A 182 -0.69 -4.35 13.06
C ILE A 182 0.43 -4.33 14.10
N THR A 183 0.59 -5.42 14.87
CA THR A 183 1.66 -5.52 15.87
C THR A 183 3.04 -5.39 15.24
N VAL A 184 3.29 -6.03 14.08
CA VAL A 184 4.56 -5.89 13.39
C VAL A 184 4.75 -4.46 12.87
N PHE A 185 3.72 -3.83 12.31
CA PHE A 185 3.81 -2.43 11.87
C PHE A 185 4.08 -1.45 13.00
N GLU A 186 3.51 -1.68 14.18
CA GLU A 186 3.76 -0.88 15.38
C GLU A 186 5.22 -1.02 15.84
N VAL A 187 5.73 -2.25 15.93
CA VAL A 187 7.13 -2.53 16.32
C VAL A 187 8.11 -1.95 15.30
N SER A 188 7.82 -2.10 14.00
CA SER A 188 8.66 -1.60 12.90
C SER A 188 8.49 -0.09 12.62
N LYS A 189 7.73 0.62 13.47
CA LYS A 189 7.48 2.08 13.40
C LYS A 189 6.93 2.54 12.05
N TYR A 190 6.02 1.76 11.47
CA TYR A 190 5.16 2.21 10.37
C TYR A 190 3.93 2.96 10.88
N ILE A 191 3.45 2.58 12.06
CA ILE A 191 2.27 3.17 12.71
C ILE A 191 2.50 3.27 14.23
N GLU A 192 1.71 4.10 14.89
CA GLU A 192 1.54 4.07 16.34
C GLU A 192 0.10 3.66 16.68
N VAL A 193 -0.05 2.85 17.73
CA VAL A 193 -1.35 2.37 18.21
C VAL A 193 -1.61 2.87 19.62
N LYS A 194 -2.75 3.54 19.82
CA LYS A 194 -3.29 3.87 21.15
C LYS A 194 -4.46 2.96 21.47
N LYS A 195 -4.63 2.68 22.77
CA LYS A 195 -5.75 1.89 23.29
C LYS A 195 -6.57 2.74 24.24
N GLU A 196 -7.86 2.81 23.99
CA GLU A 196 -8.80 3.56 24.83
C GLU A 196 -9.94 2.65 25.26
N ASN A 197 -10.42 2.83 26.49
CA ASN A 197 -11.59 2.11 26.97
C ASN A 197 -12.85 2.88 26.53
N LYS A 198 -13.66 2.24 25.69
CA LYS A 198 -15.02 2.69 25.43
C LYS A 198 -15.98 1.83 26.25
N PHE A 199 -16.75 2.47 27.11
CA PHE A 199 -17.77 1.77 27.89
C PHE A 199 -19.01 1.57 27.03
N GLU A 200 -19.37 0.32 26.80
CA GLU A 200 -20.60 -0.06 26.09
C GLU A 200 -21.53 -0.79 27.06
N TRP A 201 -22.84 -0.62 26.87
CA TRP A 201 -23.82 -1.34 27.67
C TRP A 201 -23.84 -2.81 27.23
N ASP A 202 -23.71 -3.71 28.20
CA ASP A 202 -23.82 -5.16 28.01
C ASP A 202 -25.19 -5.59 28.53
N GLU A 203 -26.08 -5.97 27.62
CA GLU A 203 -27.44 -6.39 27.95
C GLU A 203 -27.47 -7.69 28.76
N GLU A 204 -26.53 -8.63 28.52
CA GLU A 204 -26.45 -9.89 29.26
C GLU A 204 -26.01 -9.67 30.71
N LYS A 205 -25.09 -8.73 30.93
CA LYS A 205 -24.54 -8.43 32.27
C LYS A 205 -25.23 -7.26 32.96
N ASN A 206 -26.21 -6.65 32.31
CA ASN A 206 -26.95 -5.46 32.74
C ASN A 206 -26.05 -4.35 33.31
N LYS A 207 -24.90 -4.11 32.69
CA LYS A 207 -23.93 -3.10 33.14
C LYS A 207 -23.08 -2.55 32.01
N LYS A 208 -22.48 -1.38 32.22
CA LYS A 208 -21.44 -0.84 31.33
C LYS A 208 -20.16 -1.66 31.49
N VAL A 209 -19.66 -2.21 30.39
CA VAL A 209 -18.38 -2.93 30.34
C VAL A 209 -17.38 -2.18 29.47
N PRO A 210 -16.10 -2.08 29.89
CA PRO A 210 -15.07 -1.47 29.06
C PRO A 210 -14.77 -2.39 27.87
N ARG A 211 -14.78 -1.83 26.67
CA ARG A 211 -14.26 -2.45 25.46
C ARG A 211 -13.06 -1.65 24.96
N ILE A 212 -11.98 -2.36 24.66
CA ILE A 212 -10.75 -1.75 24.16
C ILE A 212 -10.97 -1.35 22.71
N GLN A 213 -10.87 -0.05 22.45
CA GLN A 213 -10.77 0.52 21.11
C GLN A 213 -9.31 0.77 20.76
N LYS A 214 -8.94 0.43 19.52
CA LYS A 214 -7.61 0.73 18.98
C LYS A 214 -7.70 1.92 18.05
N LEU A 215 -6.84 2.90 18.29
CA LEU A 215 -6.68 4.07 17.45
C LEU A 215 -5.29 4.04 16.80
N TYR A 216 -5.22 4.45 15.55
CA TYR A 216 -4.01 4.37 14.73
C TYR A 216 -3.66 5.74 14.17
N ARG A 217 -2.37 6.06 14.16
CA ARG A 217 -1.78 7.12 13.34
C ARG A 217 -0.61 6.57 12.52
N LEU A 218 -0.24 7.26 11.45
CA LEU A 218 1.00 6.94 10.73
C LEU A 218 2.20 7.46 11.52
N CYS A 219 3.30 6.70 11.51
CA CYS A 219 4.60 7.26 11.84
C CYS A 219 5.12 8.06 10.65
N SER A 220 5.74 9.21 10.92
CA SER A 220 6.48 9.98 9.93
C SER A 220 7.69 9.19 9.40
N PHE A 221 8.18 9.59 8.22
CA PHE A 221 9.38 8.98 7.65
C PHE A 221 10.61 9.12 8.56
N SER A 222 10.73 10.22 9.30
CA SER A 222 11.83 10.44 10.25
C SER A 222 11.74 9.49 11.45
N GLU A 223 10.55 9.31 12.04
CA GLU A 223 10.31 8.32 13.10
C GLU A 223 10.67 6.90 12.63
N TRP A 224 10.19 6.52 11.45
CA TRP A 224 10.48 5.23 10.83
C TRP A 224 11.99 5.04 10.58
N LYS A 225 12.67 6.05 10.02
CA LYS A 225 14.10 5.98 9.71
C LYS A 225 14.97 5.93 10.97
N ASN A 226 14.60 6.67 12.01
CA ASN A 226 15.33 6.68 13.28
C ASN A 226 15.24 5.35 14.03
N ALA A 227 14.14 4.62 13.88
CA ALA A 227 13.98 3.29 14.48
C ALA A 227 14.94 2.23 13.93
N ARG A 228 15.56 2.48 12.78
CA ARG A 228 16.47 1.55 12.06
C ARG A 228 17.95 1.88 12.20
N LYS A 229 18.26 3.01 12.85
CA LYS A 229 19.64 3.40 13.18
C LYS A 229 20.11 2.80 14.51
N LYS A 230 19.23 2.08 15.20
CA LYS A 230 19.48 1.36 16.45
C LYS A 230 19.62 -0.12 16.14
#